data_AF-A0A1C1CQH7-F1
#
_entry.id   AF-A0A1C1CQH7-F1
#
_cell.length_a   1.000
_cell.length_b   1.000
_cell.length_c   1.000
_cell.angle_alpha   90.00
_cell.angle_beta   90.00
_cell.angle_gamma   90.00
#
_symmetry.space_group_name_H-M   'P 1'
#
loop_
_entity.id
_entity.type
_entity.pdbx_description
1 polymer ?
#
loop_
_entity_poly.entity_id
_entity_poly.type
_entity_poly.pdbx_seq_one_letter_code
_entity_poly.pdbx_strand_id
1 'polypeptide(L)'
;MSTPPIQRLGAESAFDSVGPVYDAITVYFSLIASVSREDIGAYIGRIFDWLTPGGLFVFATVPIAGKGLEIAWMGRPIVANGLSEDQVLERMREAGFEVIQVERSKYRPMAA
;
A
#
# COMPACT_ATOMS: atom_id res chain seq x y z
N MET A 1 36.13 10.77 12.41
CA MET A 1 35.34 9.53 12.42
C MET A 1 34.66 9.42 11.06
N SER A 2 34.92 8.36 10.30
CA SER A 2 34.29 8.11 9.00
C SER A 2 32.93 7.46 9.22
N THR A 3 31.86 8.04 8.66
CA THR A 3 30.52 7.44 8.71
C THR A 3 30.55 6.11 7.95
N PRO A 4 30.12 4.99 8.54
CA PRO A 4 30.08 3.72 7.82
C PRO A 4 29.10 3.85 6.64
N PRO A 5 29.38 3.18 5.50
CA PRO A 5 28.50 3.23 4.35
C PRO A 5 27.13 2.66 4.74
N ILE A 6 26.05 3.36 4.36
CA ILE A 6 24.68 2.86 4.52
C ILE A 6 24.59 1.58 3.69
N GLN A 7 24.59 0.44 4.38
CA GLN A 7 24.36 -0.85 3.76
C GLN A 7 22.90 -0.86 3.32
N ARG A 8 22.65 -0.70 2.01
CA ARG A 8 21.33 -0.93 1.45
C ARG A 8 21.03 -2.41 1.66
N LEU A 9 20.21 -2.72 2.66
CA LEU A 9 19.52 -4.00 2.73
C LEU A 9 18.86 -4.19 1.37
N GLY A 10 19.14 -5.31 0.71
CA GLY A 10 18.44 -5.67 -0.52
C GLY A 10 16.94 -5.60 -0.24
N ALA A 11 16.17 -4.99 -1.12
CA ALA A 11 14.73 -4.79 -0.92
C ALA A 11 13.98 -6.11 -0.64
N GLU A 12 14.58 -7.24 -1.05
CA GLU A 12 14.10 -8.60 -0.85
C GLU A 12 14.45 -9.16 0.56
N SER A 13 15.54 -8.73 1.20
CA SER A 13 16.07 -9.46 2.37
C SER A 13 15.45 -9.09 3.73
N ALA A 14 14.92 -7.87 3.88
CA ALA A 14 14.51 -7.38 5.19
C ALA A 14 13.14 -7.91 5.65
N PHE A 15 12.29 -8.34 4.70
CA PHE A 15 10.92 -8.69 5.00
C PHE A 15 10.54 -10.13 4.63
N ASP A 16 11.30 -10.79 3.75
CA ASP A 16 11.04 -12.19 3.40
C ASP A 16 11.42 -13.18 4.52
N SER A 17 12.08 -12.68 5.58
CA SER A 17 12.60 -13.51 6.69
C SER A 17 11.92 -13.28 8.04
N VAL A 18 11.04 -12.29 8.15
CA VAL A 18 10.23 -12.08 9.35
C VAL A 18 8.91 -12.77 9.08
N GLY A 19 8.71 -13.94 9.71
CA GLY A 19 7.39 -14.53 9.83
C GLY A 19 6.41 -13.54 10.51
N PRO A 20 5.20 -13.98 10.86
CA PRO A 20 4.20 -13.10 11.45
C PRO A 20 4.72 -12.41 12.74
N VAL A 21 5.06 -11.12 12.67
CA VAL A 21 5.70 -10.35 13.77
C VAL A 21 5.00 -9.04 14.10
N TYR A 22 4.11 -8.56 13.23
CA TYR A 22 3.40 -7.31 13.48
C TYR A 22 1.95 -7.59 13.88
N ASP A 23 1.50 -6.96 14.97
CA ASP A 23 0.09 -7.01 15.37
C ASP A 23 -0.80 -6.07 14.55
N ALA A 24 -0.20 -5.04 13.96
CA ALA A 24 -0.89 -4.14 13.05
C ALA A 24 0.07 -3.55 12.01
N ILE A 25 -0.43 -3.38 10.79
CA ILE A 25 0.25 -2.67 9.72
C ILE A 25 -0.70 -1.61 9.17
N THR A 26 -0.15 -0.45 8.85
CA THR A 26 -0.90 0.64 8.21
C THR A 26 -0.18 1.12 6.97
N VAL A 27 -0.94 1.36 5.91
CA VAL A 27 -0.43 1.84 4.63
C VAL A 27 -1.33 2.97 4.16
N TYR A 28 -0.83 4.20 4.27
CA TYR A 28 -1.56 5.43 3.93
C TYR A 28 -0.93 6.10 2.73
N PHE A 29 -1.61 6.01 1.58
CA PHE A 29 -1.25 6.65 0.31
C PHE A 29 0.18 6.38 -0.17
N SER A 30 0.83 5.36 0.38
CA SER A 30 2.25 5.08 0.21
C SER A 30 2.55 4.40 -1.14
N LEU A 31 1.51 3.85 -1.77
CA LEU A 31 1.60 3.10 -3.02
C LEU A 31 1.09 3.88 -4.25
N ILE A 32 0.81 5.18 -4.10
CA ILE A 32 0.17 5.97 -5.17
C ILE A 32 1.13 6.35 -6.30
N ALA A 33 2.42 6.52 -5.99
CA ALA A 33 3.41 7.05 -6.93
C ALA A 33 4.29 5.93 -7.49
N SER A 34 4.23 5.73 -8.81
CA SER A 34 5.13 4.81 -9.55
C SER A 34 5.09 3.35 -9.09
N VAL A 35 4.01 2.89 -8.45
CA VAL A 35 3.77 1.48 -8.15
C VAL A 35 2.84 0.90 -9.20
N SER A 36 3.15 -0.29 -9.73
CA SER A 36 2.26 -0.94 -10.70
C SER A 36 1.03 -1.54 -10.01
N ARG A 37 -0.04 -1.80 -10.78
CA ARG A 37 -1.27 -2.41 -10.24
C ARG A 37 -1.02 -3.82 -9.70
N GLU A 38 -0.07 -4.53 -10.30
CA GLU A 38 0.36 -5.86 -9.89
C GLU A 38 1.16 -5.81 -8.60
N ASP A 39 2.11 -4.86 -8.50
CA ASP A 39 2.88 -4.64 -7.27
C ASP A 39 1.99 -4.20 -6.09
N ILE A 40 0.93 -3.42 -6.32
CA ILE A 40 -0.04 -3.08 -5.26
C ILE A 40 -0.70 -4.36 -4.72
N GLY A 41 -1.16 -5.26 -5.61
CA GLY A 41 -1.76 -6.52 -5.23
C GLY A 41 -0.78 -7.44 -4.49
N ALA A 42 0.43 -7.59 -5.02
CA ALA A 42 1.50 -8.38 -4.38
C ALA A 42 1.90 -7.81 -3.02
N TYR A 43 1.90 -6.48 -2.86
CA TYR A 43 2.19 -5.83 -1.59
C TYR A 43 1.12 -6.15 -0.54
N ILE A 44 -0.17 -6.13 -0.90
CA ILE A 44 -1.27 -6.55 -0.01
C ILE A 44 -1.07 -8.00 0.45
N GLY A 45 -0.72 -8.90 -0.46
CA GLY A 45 -0.40 -10.30 -0.12
C GLY A 45 0.74 -10.40 0.90
N ARG A 46 1.84 -9.68 0.69
CA ARG A 46 2.96 -9.68 1.64
C ARG A 46 2.60 -9.13 3.02
N ILE A 47 1.71 -8.14 3.11
CA ILE A 47 1.23 -7.63 4.41
C ILE A 47 0.56 -8.76 5.21
N PHE A 48 -0.19 -9.64 4.55
CA PHE A 48 -0.83 -10.78 5.22
C PHE A 48 0.20 -11.70 5.88
N ASP A 49 1.30 -12.00 5.18
CA ASP A 49 2.35 -12.88 5.69
C ASP A 49 3.14 -12.29 6.87
N TRP A 50 3.19 -10.95 6.98
CA TRP A 50 3.91 -10.26 8.06
C TRP A 50 3.08 -10.08 9.33
N LEU A 51 1.75 -10.24 9.26
CA LEU A 51 0.83 -10.03 10.38
C LEU A 51 0.71 -11.27 11.27
N THR A 52 0.68 -11.07 12.59
CA THR A 52 0.28 -12.11 13.54
C THR A 52 -1.15 -12.58 13.29
N PRO A 53 -1.51 -13.84 13.64
CA PRO A 53 -2.89 -14.29 13.54
C PRO A 53 -3.85 -13.36 14.32
N GLY A 54 -4.84 -12.80 13.63
CA GLY A 54 -5.74 -11.79 14.19
C GLY A 54 -5.22 -10.35 14.15
N GLY A 55 -4.04 -10.13 13.57
CA GLY A 55 -3.47 -8.80 13.34
C GLY A 55 -4.30 -7.95 12.39
N LEU A 56 -4.17 -6.64 12.52
CA LEU A 56 -4.99 -5.66 11.79
C LEU A 56 -4.23 -5.02 10.64
N PHE A 57 -4.88 -4.92 9.48
CA PHE A 57 -4.38 -4.15 8.35
C PHE A 57 -5.31 -2.97 8.06
N VAL A 58 -4.74 -1.76 8.04
CA VAL A 58 -5.45 -0.55 7.58
C VAL A 58 -4.81 -0.06 6.29
N PHE A 59 -5.60 -0.02 5.22
CA PHE A 59 -5.16 0.48 3.91
C PHE A 59 -5.98 1.68 3.48
N ALA A 60 -5.32 2.83 3.38
CA ALA A 60 -5.92 4.06 2.86
C ALA A 60 -5.29 4.43 1.52
N THR A 61 -6.14 4.63 0.52
CA THR A 61 -5.73 4.98 -0.84
C THR A 61 -6.80 5.83 -1.52
N VAL A 62 -6.52 6.29 -2.73
CA VAL A 62 -7.51 6.89 -3.63
C VAL A 62 -7.99 5.80 -4.59
N PRO A 63 -9.24 5.30 -4.46
CA PRO A 63 -9.70 4.11 -5.20
C PRO A 63 -10.09 4.48 -6.64
N ILE A 64 -9.10 4.71 -7.49
CA ILE A 64 -9.30 5.01 -8.92
C ILE A 64 -8.78 3.85 -9.75
N ALA A 65 -9.65 3.21 -10.54
CA ALA A 65 -9.26 2.17 -11.50
C ALA A 65 -8.55 2.77 -12.73
N GLY A 66 -7.34 3.30 -12.52
CA GLY A 66 -6.54 3.94 -13.56
C GLY A 66 -5.17 3.30 -13.74
N LYS A 67 -4.62 3.40 -14.94
CA LYS A 67 -3.25 2.99 -15.26
C LYS A 67 -2.56 4.16 -15.94
N GLY A 68 -1.37 4.52 -15.46
CA GLY A 68 -0.58 5.61 -16.04
C GLY A 68 -1.23 6.98 -15.93
N LEU A 69 -1.98 7.26 -14.86
CA LEU A 69 -2.64 8.54 -14.66
C LEU A 69 -1.60 9.60 -14.30
N GLU A 70 -1.45 10.62 -15.14
CA GLU A 70 -0.66 11.81 -14.81
C GLU A 70 -1.46 12.71 -13.87
N ILE A 71 -1.02 12.82 -12.62
CA ILE A 71 -1.69 13.62 -11.59
C ILE A 71 -0.69 14.47 -10.81
N ALA A 72 -1.18 15.55 -10.20
CA ALA A 72 -0.44 16.26 -9.17
C ALA A 72 -0.73 15.61 -7.80
N TRP A 73 0.30 15.09 -7.14
CA TRP A 73 0.21 14.55 -5.78
C TRP A 73 1.17 15.31 -4.87
N MET A 74 0.64 15.92 -3.80
CA MET A 74 1.41 16.78 -2.89
C MET A 74 2.25 17.85 -3.60
N GLY A 75 1.67 18.48 -4.64
CA GLY A 75 2.33 19.53 -5.42
C GLY A 75 3.41 19.02 -6.39
N ARG A 76 3.55 17.70 -6.58
CA ARG A 76 4.50 17.11 -7.53
C ARG A 76 3.77 16.33 -8.63
N PRO A 77 4.19 16.43 -9.90
CA PRO A 77 3.67 15.56 -10.94
C PRO A 77 4.14 14.13 -10.67
N ILE A 78 3.21 13.18 -10.68
CA ILE A 78 3.49 11.75 -10.59
C ILE A 78 2.68 11.00 -11.64
N VAL A 79 3.15 9.80 -11.98
CA VAL A 79 2.36 8.81 -12.72
C VAL A 79 1.79 7.83 -11.69
N ALA A 80 0.47 7.84 -11.56
CA ALA A 80 -0.25 6.98 -10.63
C ALA A 80 -0.88 5.79 -11.35
N ASN A 81 -0.85 4.65 -10.67
CA ASN A 81 -1.73 3.53 -10.99
C ASN A 81 -2.61 3.28 -9.78
N GLY A 82 -3.83 2.85 -10.03
CA GLY A 82 -4.77 2.56 -8.96
C GLY A 82 -5.64 1.35 -9.25
N LEU A 83 -6.23 0.88 -8.17
CA LEU A 83 -7.27 -0.13 -8.16
C LEU A 83 -8.56 0.56 -7.72
N SER A 84 -9.69 0.14 -8.29
CA SER A 84 -11.00 0.49 -7.72
C SER A 84 -11.13 -0.09 -6.31
N GLU A 85 -12.09 0.42 -5.54
CA GLU A 85 -12.46 -0.15 -4.23
C GLU A 85 -12.70 -1.66 -4.34
N ASP A 86 -13.54 -2.10 -5.28
CA ASP A 86 -13.84 -3.52 -5.49
C ASP A 86 -12.59 -4.35 -5.77
N GLN A 87 -11.66 -3.82 -6.58
CA GLN A 87 -10.41 -4.51 -6.88
C GLN A 87 -9.49 -4.58 -5.65
N VAL A 88 -9.44 -3.55 -4.82
CA VAL A 88 -8.67 -3.59 -3.56
C VAL A 88 -9.28 -4.63 -2.63
N LEU A 89 -10.60 -4.61 -2.44
CA LEU A 89 -11.31 -5.54 -1.56
C LEU A 89 -11.16 -6.98 -2.03
N GLU A 90 -11.19 -7.22 -3.34
CA GLU A 90 -10.95 -8.56 -3.90
C GLU A 90 -9.54 -9.04 -3.59
N ARG A 91 -8.52 -8.20 -3.80
CA ARG A 91 -7.13 -8.54 -3.46
C ARG A 91 -6.93 -8.81 -1.97
N MET A 92 -7.62 -8.08 -1.10
CA MET A 92 -7.62 -8.34 0.35
C MET A 92 -8.19 -9.73 0.67
N ARG A 93 -9.35 -10.07 0.10
CA ARG A 93 -9.98 -11.39 0.32
C ARG A 93 -9.14 -12.53 -0.25
N GLU A 94 -8.61 -12.37 -1.46
CA GLU A 94 -7.72 -13.35 -2.10
C GLU A 94 -6.46 -13.61 -1.26
N ALA A 95 -5.93 -12.59 -0.59
CA ALA A 95 -4.79 -12.73 0.32
C ALA A 95 -5.16 -13.43 1.65
N GLY A 96 -6.44 -13.55 1.98
CA GLY A 96 -6.93 -14.20 3.21
C GLY A 96 -7.45 -13.24 4.28
N PHE A 97 -7.51 -11.93 4.01
CA PHE A 97 -8.07 -10.96 4.95
C PHE A 97 -9.61 -11.06 5.04
N GLU A 98 -10.12 -10.96 6.26
CA GLU A 98 -11.51 -10.59 6.51
C GLU A 98 -11.65 -9.06 6.51
N VAL A 99 -12.49 -8.53 5.62
CA VAL A 99 -12.75 -7.08 5.57
C VAL A 99 -13.83 -6.72 6.59
N ILE A 100 -13.41 -6.18 7.74
CA ILE A 100 -14.32 -5.81 8.84
C ILE A 100 -14.90 -4.40 8.71
N GLN A 101 -14.25 -3.50 7.98
CA GLN A 101 -14.67 -2.10 7.83
C GLN A 101 -14.17 -1.51 6.51
N VAL A 102 -15.03 -0.73 5.86
CA VAL A 102 -14.71 0.06 4.67
C VAL A 102 -15.28 1.45 4.87
N GLU A 103 -14.43 2.46 4.83
CA GLU A 103 -14.83 3.86 4.93
C GLU A 103 -14.39 4.65 3.70
N ARG A 104 -15.23 5.61 3.32
CA ARG A 104 -14.95 6.52 2.20
C ARG A 104 -15.18 7.95 2.64
N SER A 105 -14.17 8.79 2.44
CA SER A 105 -14.31 10.22 2.50
C SER A 105 -14.16 10.82 1.11
N LYS A 106 -15.12 11.66 0.71
CA LYS A 106 -15.01 12.45 -0.53
C LYS A 106 -14.30 13.75 -0.20
N TYR A 107 -13.03 13.85 -0.58
CA TYR A 107 -12.33 15.13 -0.56
C TYR A 107 -12.75 15.96 -1.77
N ARG A 108 -13.28 17.16 -1.53
CA ARG A 108 -13.48 18.18 -2.55
C ARG A 108 -12.51 19.32 -2.23
N PRO A 109 -11.53 19.62 -3.10
CA PRO A 109 -10.71 20.81 -2.92
C PRO A 109 -11.64 22.03 -2.86
N MET A 110 -11.40 22.96 -1.93
CA MET A 110 -12.00 24.27 -2.06
C MET A 110 -11.40 24.90 -3.33
N ALA A 111 -12.25 25.30 -4.27
CA ALA A 111 -11.79 26.09 -5.40
C ALA A 111 -11.13 27.36 -4.82
N ALA A 112 -9.87 27.59 -5.20
CA ALA A 112 -9.15 28.81 -4.90
C ALA A 112 -9.72 29.98 -5.72
#